data_AF-A0A3Q0JCG4-F1
#
_entry.id   AF-A0A3Q0JCG4-F1
#
_cell.length_a   1.000
_cell.length_b   1.000
_cell.length_c   1.000
_cell.angle_alpha   90.00
_cell.angle_beta   90.00
_cell.angle_gamma   90.00
#
_symmetry.space_group_name_H-M   'P 1'
#
loop_
_entity.id
_entity.type
_entity.pdbx_description
1 polymer ?
#
loop_
_entity_poly.entity_id
_entity_poly.type
_entity_poly.pdbx_seq_one_letter_code
_entity_poly.pdbx_strand_id
1 'polypeptide(L)'
;SNKSSYPTKLIQEVVENNKENLDTSNEESLDTRDPLELQHSNKNTDSPSKLQPHCHITIKCTREIAGFNRLSDAFKRLDFRSAVHDVRRFNYIIKLLDILITYKLSTLSGCAQKVLFNILEDVAYQVSHSQQNIHTLNNLLRQLKVMIDCACWGKPLGSTQLWENHLVTINRILSIANRIQIREVKLRSEG
;
A
#
# COMPACT_ATOMS: atom_id res chain seq x y z
N SER A 1 -32.13 18.02 -25.18
CA SER A 1 -30.66 18.02 -25.20
C SER A 1 -30.13 19.10 -24.28
N ASN A 2 -29.94 18.77 -23.01
CA ASN A 2 -29.47 19.71 -22.00
C ASN A 2 -27.98 19.49 -21.76
N LYS A 3 -27.16 20.44 -22.23
CA LYS A 3 -25.80 20.65 -21.75
C LYS A 3 -25.88 21.29 -20.37
N SER A 4 -25.25 20.67 -19.38
CA SER A 4 -24.95 21.19 -18.04
C SER A 4 -23.53 20.69 -17.76
N SER A 5 -22.42 21.44 -17.81
CA SER A 5 -22.07 22.82 -17.44
C SER A 5 -22.16 23.10 -15.94
N TYR A 6 -21.25 22.52 -15.15
CA TYR A 6 -20.56 23.07 -13.95
C TYR A 6 -19.41 22.08 -13.54
N PRO A 7 -18.38 22.47 -12.76
CA PRO A 7 -17.32 23.40 -13.15
C PRO A 7 -15.90 22.81 -12.90
N THR A 8 -15.02 22.91 -13.89
CA THR A 8 -13.61 22.45 -13.89
C THR A 8 -12.66 23.28 -13.00
N LYS A 9 -13.16 24.00 -12.01
CA LYS A 9 -12.36 24.99 -11.25
C LYS A 9 -11.84 24.54 -9.87
N LEU A 10 -11.99 23.28 -9.49
CA LEU A 10 -11.46 22.76 -8.20
C LEU A 10 -10.29 21.77 -8.33
N ILE A 11 -9.78 21.52 -9.55
CA ILE A 11 -8.63 20.62 -9.76
C ILE A 11 -7.38 21.39 -10.20
N GLN A 12 -7.51 22.62 -10.71
CA GLN A 12 -6.34 23.44 -11.10
C GLN A 12 -5.60 24.07 -9.91
N GLU A 13 -6.25 24.24 -8.75
CA GLU A 13 -5.63 24.93 -7.60
C GLU A 13 -4.71 24.05 -6.74
N VAL A 14 -4.65 22.73 -6.98
CA VAL A 14 -3.76 21.82 -6.23
C VAL A 14 -2.47 21.48 -7.01
N VAL A 15 -2.39 21.84 -8.29
CA VAL A 15 -1.24 21.48 -9.15
C VAL A 15 -0.21 22.62 -9.26
N GLU A 16 -0.55 23.86 -8.89
CA GLU A 16 0.33 25.02 -9.08
C GLU A 16 1.22 25.41 -7.88
N ASN A 17 1.16 24.70 -6.74
CA ASN A 17 1.94 25.08 -5.55
C ASN A 17 3.29 24.36 -5.36
N ASN A 18 3.92 23.85 -6.42
CA ASN A 18 5.26 23.23 -6.30
C ASN A 18 6.28 23.79 -7.29
N LYS A 19 6.29 25.11 -7.50
CA LYS A 19 7.39 25.74 -8.25
C LYS A 19 7.66 27.19 -7.84
N GLU A 20 8.27 27.37 -6.67
CA GLU A 20 9.16 28.51 -6.37
C GLU A 20 10.34 27.94 -5.55
N ASN A 21 11.47 27.72 -6.21
CA ASN A 21 12.73 28.48 -6.10
C ASN A 21 13.50 28.30 -4.78
N LEU A 22 14.71 27.75 -4.88
CA LEU A 22 15.91 28.54 -4.54
C LEU A 22 17.15 27.95 -5.24
N ASP A 23 17.66 28.72 -6.18
CA ASP A 23 18.97 28.54 -6.80
C ASP A 23 20.02 29.34 -6.00
N THR A 24 21.22 28.75 -5.93
CA THR A 24 22.58 29.30 -5.78
C THR A 24 22.98 30.34 -4.69
N SER A 25 23.89 29.84 -3.82
CA SER A 25 25.22 30.38 -3.44
C SER A 25 25.37 31.66 -2.60
N ASN A 26 25.90 31.54 -1.37
CA ASN A 26 27.32 31.87 -1.03
C ASN A 26 27.65 31.75 0.49
N GLU A 27 28.79 31.09 0.73
CA GLU A 27 29.86 31.14 1.75
C GLU A 27 29.69 31.35 3.28
N GLU A 28 30.71 30.77 3.96
CA GLU A 28 31.19 30.84 5.36
C GLU A 28 30.50 29.97 6.43
N SER A 29 31.17 29.31 7.38
CA SER A 29 32.54 28.77 7.56
C SER A 29 32.52 27.87 8.82
N LEU A 30 33.48 26.93 8.94
CA LEU A 30 34.00 26.30 10.17
C LEU A 30 33.06 25.43 11.06
N ASP A 31 33.32 24.12 11.15
CA ASP A 31 34.09 23.49 12.25
C ASP A 31 33.95 21.96 12.16
N THR A 32 35.10 21.30 12.07
CA THR A 32 35.25 19.86 11.88
C THR A 32 35.21 19.18 13.24
N ARG A 33 34.11 18.50 13.60
CA ARG A 33 34.10 17.56 14.74
C ARG A 33 33.25 16.32 14.45
N ASP A 34 33.94 15.21 14.22
CA ASP A 34 33.45 13.85 14.49
C ASP A 34 33.09 13.71 15.97
N PRO A 35 32.01 13.02 16.33
CA PRO A 35 32.13 12.14 17.48
C PRO A 35 31.36 10.82 17.35
N LEU A 36 32.10 9.74 17.11
CA LEU A 36 31.85 8.48 17.80
C LEU A 36 32.15 8.70 19.29
N GLU A 37 31.18 9.19 20.05
CA GLU A 37 31.26 9.21 21.52
C GLU A 37 30.06 8.49 22.12
N LEU A 38 30.28 7.21 22.39
CA LEU A 38 29.50 6.40 23.32
C LEU A 38 29.75 6.95 24.73
N GLN A 39 28.72 7.49 25.38
CA GLN A 39 28.70 7.57 26.84
C GLN A 39 27.42 6.93 27.39
N HIS A 40 27.64 5.81 28.09
CA HIS A 40 26.72 5.22 29.04
C HIS A 40 26.28 6.27 30.07
N SER A 41 24.99 6.26 30.41
CA SER A 41 24.54 6.65 31.74
C SER A 41 23.44 5.70 32.21
N ASN A 42 23.87 4.77 33.07
CA ASN A 42 23.01 3.94 33.90
C ASN A 42 22.30 4.82 34.93
N LYS A 43 20.97 4.79 34.95
CA LYS A 43 20.21 4.93 36.20
C LYS A 43 19.13 3.85 36.25
N ASN A 44 19.32 2.94 37.20
CA ASN A 44 18.33 1.98 37.65
C ASN A 44 17.07 2.71 38.12
N THR A 45 15.94 2.44 37.46
CA THR A 45 14.61 2.49 38.07
C THR A 45 13.82 1.32 37.50
N ASP A 46 13.64 0.29 38.33
CA ASP A 46 12.81 -0.88 38.07
C ASP A 46 11.35 -0.46 37.82
N SER A 47 10.99 -0.39 36.54
CA SER A 47 9.61 -0.59 36.09
C SER A 47 9.70 -1.14 34.66
N PRO A 48 8.94 -2.19 34.29
CA PRO A 48 8.89 -2.63 32.91
C PRO A 48 7.99 -1.65 32.15
N SER A 49 8.44 -0.40 31.98
CA SER A 49 7.84 0.51 31.03
C SER A 49 8.00 -0.15 29.68
N LYS A 50 6.89 -0.64 29.14
CA LYS A 50 6.79 -1.28 27.83
C LYS A 50 7.24 -0.27 26.79
N LEU A 51 8.55 -0.19 26.53
CA LEU A 51 9.13 0.72 25.57
C LEU A 51 8.43 0.47 24.24
N GLN A 52 7.71 1.48 23.75
CA GLN A 52 7.08 1.37 22.45
C GLN A 52 8.19 1.18 21.41
N PRO A 53 8.03 0.26 20.45
CA PRO A 53 9.00 0.11 19.39
C PRO A 53 9.12 1.46 18.68
N HIS A 54 10.30 2.08 18.76
CA HIS A 54 10.59 3.34 18.08
C HIS A 54 11.75 3.08 17.11
N CYS A 55 11.66 3.66 15.92
CA CYS A 55 12.76 3.65 14.96
C CYS A 55 13.30 5.08 14.80
N HIS A 56 14.62 5.20 14.77
CA HIS A 56 15.25 6.47 14.44
C HIS A 56 15.14 6.69 12.93
N ILE A 57 14.40 7.73 12.54
CA ILE A 57 14.25 8.12 11.14
C ILE A 57 15.26 9.24 10.86
N THR A 58 16.21 8.99 9.96
CA THR A 58 17.15 10.02 9.50
C THR A 58 16.43 10.99 8.56
N ILE A 59 16.25 12.23 9.00
CA ILE A 59 15.52 13.27 8.22
C ILE A 59 16.38 13.85 7.10
N LYS A 60 17.72 13.77 7.19
CA LYS A 60 18.64 14.23 6.14
C LYS A 60 18.79 13.18 5.04
N CYS A 61 18.70 13.60 3.77
CA CYS A 61 19.00 12.73 2.63
C CYS A 61 20.49 12.35 2.63
N THR A 62 20.84 11.17 3.13
CA THR A 62 22.15 10.57 2.87
C THR A 62 22.15 9.94 1.48
N ARG A 63 23.34 9.72 0.90
CA ARG A 63 23.50 9.07 -0.42
C ARG A 63 22.81 7.71 -0.48
N GLU A 64 22.81 6.98 0.63
CA GLU A 64 22.13 5.70 0.78
C GLU A 64 20.61 5.85 0.83
N ILE A 65 20.10 6.92 1.46
CA ILE A 65 18.66 7.20 1.61
C ILE A 65 18.04 7.73 0.31
N ALA A 66 18.78 8.45 -0.52
CA ALA A 66 18.30 9.01 -1.79
C ALA A 66 17.74 7.95 -2.76
N GLY A 67 18.19 6.70 -2.68
CA GLY A 67 17.72 5.58 -3.50
C GLY A 67 16.48 4.84 -2.98
N PHE A 68 16.07 5.05 -1.72
CA PHE A 68 15.01 4.24 -1.07
C PHE A 68 13.74 5.02 -0.70
N ASN A 69 13.65 6.30 -1.06
CA ASN A 69 12.52 7.17 -0.68
C ASN A 69 11.24 6.99 -1.52
N ARG A 70 11.22 6.11 -2.53
CA ARG A 70 10.01 5.90 -3.33
C ARG A 70 9.14 4.82 -2.69
N LEU A 71 7.84 5.11 -2.55
CA LEU A 71 6.82 4.18 -2.06
C LEU A 71 6.92 2.81 -2.76
N SER A 72 7.15 2.79 -4.07
CA SER A 72 7.29 1.57 -4.85
C SER A 72 8.44 0.66 -4.40
N ASP A 73 9.54 1.23 -3.90
CA ASP A 73 10.72 0.45 -3.49
C ASP A 73 10.61 -0.02 -2.04
N ALA A 74 10.02 0.79 -1.17
CA ALA A 74 9.62 0.34 0.17
C ALA A 74 8.61 -0.81 0.09
N PHE A 75 7.59 -0.67 -0.76
CA PHE A 75 6.53 -1.66 -0.94
C PHE A 75 7.09 -3.03 -1.37
N LYS A 76 8.08 -3.07 -2.27
CA LYS A 76 8.70 -4.35 -2.68
C LYS A 76 9.49 -5.05 -1.57
N ARG A 77 10.01 -4.31 -0.59
CA ARG A 77 10.91 -4.83 0.45
C ARG A 77 10.18 -5.31 1.70
N LEU A 78 8.89 -4.98 1.83
CA LEU A 78 8.08 -5.41 2.96
C LEU A 78 7.69 -6.89 2.83
N ASP A 79 7.78 -7.62 3.94
CA ASP A 79 7.32 -9.00 4.02
C ASP A 79 5.81 -9.06 4.22
N PHE A 80 5.10 -8.86 3.10
CA PHE A 80 3.64 -8.90 3.11
C PHE A 80 3.07 -10.30 3.26
N ARG A 81 3.77 -11.33 2.79
CA ARG A 81 3.28 -12.71 2.88
C ARG A 81 3.12 -13.14 4.34
N SER A 82 4.15 -12.92 5.14
CA SER A 82 4.05 -13.17 6.59
C SER A 82 3.01 -12.26 7.26
N ALA A 83 2.88 -11.00 6.81
CA ALA A 83 1.91 -10.06 7.36
C ALA A 83 0.45 -10.42 7.04
N VAL A 84 0.16 -11.06 5.91
CA VAL A 84 -1.19 -11.55 5.56
C VAL A 84 -1.59 -12.72 6.45
N HIS A 85 -0.66 -13.58 6.86
CA HIS A 85 -0.96 -14.68 7.76
C HIS A 85 -1.07 -14.26 9.24
N ASP A 86 -0.56 -13.08 9.61
CA ASP A 86 -0.65 -12.53 10.96
C ASP A 86 -2.01 -11.82 11.19
N VAL A 87 -2.81 -12.36 12.11
CA VAL A 87 -4.16 -11.86 12.45
C VAL A 87 -4.14 -10.39 12.90
N ARG A 88 -3.08 -9.94 13.59
CA ARG A 88 -2.97 -8.54 14.05
C ARG A 88 -2.68 -7.60 12.89
N ARG A 89 -1.94 -8.07 11.88
CA ARG A 89 -1.50 -7.27 10.74
C ARG A 89 -2.50 -7.28 9.58
N PHE A 90 -3.28 -8.36 9.47
CA PHE A 90 -4.20 -8.59 8.37
C PHE A 90 -5.09 -7.39 8.03
N ASN A 91 -5.76 -6.80 9.04
CA ASN A 91 -6.65 -5.65 8.83
C ASN A 91 -5.92 -4.42 8.30
N TYR A 92 -4.66 -4.20 8.69
CA TYR A 92 -3.83 -3.12 8.14
C TYR A 92 -3.46 -3.39 6.68
N ILE A 93 -3.15 -4.64 6.34
CA ILE A 93 -2.86 -5.03 4.95
C ILE A 93 -4.07 -4.79 4.07
N ILE A 94 -5.26 -5.21 4.50
CA ILE A 94 -6.51 -4.92 3.79
C ILE A 94 -6.67 -3.43 3.54
N LYS A 95 -6.54 -2.59 4.58
CA LYS A 95 -6.72 -1.13 4.45
C LYS A 95 -5.67 -0.50 3.55
N LEU A 96 -4.45 -1.02 3.56
CA LEU A 96 -3.41 -0.61 2.64
C LEU A 96 -3.80 -0.96 1.19
N LEU A 97 -4.23 -2.20 0.92
CA LEU A 97 -4.68 -2.62 -0.41
C LEU A 97 -5.87 -1.77 -0.89
N ASP A 98 -6.82 -1.48 -0.01
CA ASP A 98 -7.98 -0.63 -0.26
C ASP A 98 -7.56 0.75 -0.79
N ILE A 99 -6.67 1.43 -0.06
CA ILE A 99 -6.16 2.75 -0.45
C ILE A 99 -5.37 2.68 -1.77
N LEU A 100 -4.54 1.65 -1.93
CA LEU A 100 -3.70 1.51 -3.12
C LEU A 100 -4.53 1.26 -4.37
N ILE A 101 -5.52 0.37 -4.30
CA ILE A 101 -6.43 0.07 -5.41
C ILE A 101 -7.24 1.31 -5.77
N THR A 102 -7.82 1.99 -4.78
CA THR A 102 -8.78 3.08 -5.04
C THR A 102 -8.11 4.37 -5.50
N TYR A 103 -6.94 4.72 -4.96
CA TYR A 103 -6.35 6.04 -5.18
C TYR A 103 -5.01 6.04 -5.90
N LYS A 104 -4.28 4.92 -5.90
CA LYS A 104 -2.87 4.93 -6.32
C LYS A 104 -2.54 3.95 -7.43
N LEU A 105 -3.43 3.04 -7.84
CA LEU A 105 -3.04 1.92 -8.70
C LEU A 105 -2.43 2.37 -10.03
N SER A 106 -3.04 3.32 -10.72
CA SER A 106 -2.55 3.87 -11.99
C SER A 106 -1.23 4.64 -11.85
N THR A 107 -0.92 5.14 -10.65
CA THR A 107 0.32 5.88 -10.34
C THR A 107 1.46 4.99 -9.85
N LEU A 108 1.16 3.73 -9.49
CA LEU A 108 2.17 2.78 -9.05
C LEU A 108 3.02 2.32 -10.24
N SER A 109 4.31 2.08 -9.99
CA SER A 109 5.17 1.41 -10.96
C SER A 109 4.64 0.00 -11.28
N GLY A 110 4.86 -0.49 -12.50
CA GLY A 110 4.41 -1.84 -12.89
C GLY A 110 4.91 -2.94 -11.97
N CYS A 111 6.14 -2.82 -11.43
CA CYS A 111 6.65 -3.75 -10.43
C CYS A 111 5.88 -3.67 -9.09
N ALA A 112 5.49 -2.48 -8.64
CA ALA A 112 4.68 -2.32 -7.43
C ALA A 112 3.24 -2.82 -7.64
N GLN A 113 2.67 -2.64 -8.84
CA GLN A 113 1.38 -3.24 -9.21
C GLN A 113 1.44 -4.77 -9.14
N LYS A 114 2.51 -5.41 -9.63
CA LYS A 114 2.71 -6.87 -9.49
C LYS A 114 2.71 -7.31 -8.03
N VAL A 115 3.47 -6.61 -7.18
CA VAL A 115 3.51 -6.90 -5.74
C VAL A 115 2.12 -6.74 -5.13
N LEU A 116 1.37 -5.69 -5.47
CA LEU A 116 0.01 -5.48 -4.99
C LEU A 116 -0.92 -6.65 -5.33
N PHE A 117 -0.91 -7.10 -6.58
CA PHE A 117 -1.75 -8.22 -7.02
C PHE A 117 -1.35 -9.54 -6.36
N ASN A 118 -0.05 -9.78 -6.15
CA ASN A 118 0.41 -10.96 -5.43
C ASN A 118 -0.08 -10.97 -3.97
N ILE A 119 -0.01 -9.83 -3.29
CA ILE A 119 -0.53 -9.72 -1.91
C ILE A 119 -2.05 -9.93 -1.90
N LEU A 120 -2.78 -9.38 -2.87
CA LEU A 120 -4.21 -9.59 -2.98
C LEU A 120 -4.57 -11.07 -3.23
N GLU A 121 -3.74 -11.79 -3.99
CA GLU A 121 -3.84 -13.24 -4.15
C GLU A 121 -3.60 -13.99 -2.85
N ASP A 122 -2.55 -13.65 -2.10
CA ASP A 122 -2.29 -14.22 -0.77
C ASP A 122 -3.46 -13.96 0.20
N VAL A 123 -4.05 -12.75 0.16
CA VAL A 123 -5.25 -12.41 0.95
C VAL A 123 -6.43 -13.28 0.54
N ALA A 124 -6.66 -13.49 -0.76
CA ALA A 124 -7.74 -14.34 -1.24
C ALA A 124 -7.57 -15.80 -0.77
N TYR A 125 -6.35 -16.33 -0.81
CA TYR A 125 -6.03 -17.65 -0.24
C TYR A 125 -6.28 -17.70 1.26
N GLN A 126 -5.81 -16.71 2.02
CA GLN A 126 -5.98 -16.65 3.47
C GLN A 126 -7.45 -16.56 3.88
N VAL A 127 -8.26 -15.76 3.19
CA VAL A 127 -9.71 -15.63 3.42
C VAL A 127 -10.44 -16.92 3.01
N SER A 128 -10.03 -17.56 1.91
CA SER A 128 -10.58 -18.85 1.47
C SER A 128 -10.29 -19.96 2.48
N HIS A 129 -9.09 -19.99 3.07
CA HIS A 129 -8.73 -20.99 4.07
C HIS A 129 -9.39 -20.73 5.43
N SER A 130 -9.35 -19.49 5.91
CA SER A 130 -9.89 -19.13 7.23
C SER A 130 -11.42 -19.01 7.26
N GLN A 131 -12.06 -18.78 6.11
CA GLN A 131 -13.49 -18.45 5.99
C GLN A 131 -13.92 -17.23 6.83
N GLN A 132 -12.97 -16.36 7.18
CA GLN A 132 -13.20 -15.11 7.90
C GLN A 132 -12.99 -13.91 6.97
N ASN A 133 -13.63 -12.78 7.28
CA ASN A 133 -13.46 -11.52 6.52
C ASN A 133 -13.81 -11.61 5.02
N ILE A 134 -14.72 -12.51 4.64
CA ILE A 134 -15.17 -12.71 3.26
C ILE A 134 -15.74 -11.40 2.67
N HIS A 135 -16.48 -10.64 3.48
CA HIS A 135 -17.03 -9.33 3.07
C HIS A 135 -15.93 -8.36 2.64
N THR A 136 -14.84 -8.31 3.39
CA THR A 136 -13.69 -7.45 3.13
C THR A 136 -13.01 -7.77 1.81
N LEU A 137 -12.78 -9.05 1.52
CA LEU A 137 -12.26 -9.50 0.22
C LEU A 137 -13.20 -9.09 -0.91
N ASN A 138 -14.50 -9.35 -0.77
CA ASN A 138 -15.49 -8.96 -1.78
C ASN A 138 -15.53 -7.46 -2.04
N ASN A 139 -15.36 -6.64 -1.00
CA ASN A 139 -15.28 -5.19 -1.15
C ASN A 139 -14.02 -4.75 -1.92
N LEU A 140 -12.86 -5.34 -1.63
CA LEU A 140 -11.62 -5.09 -2.39
C LEU A 140 -11.77 -5.49 -3.86
N LEU A 141 -12.37 -6.65 -4.13
CA LEU A 141 -12.58 -7.12 -5.50
C LEU A 141 -13.58 -6.26 -6.28
N ARG A 142 -14.62 -5.76 -5.61
CA ARG A 142 -15.56 -4.81 -6.21
C ARG A 142 -14.84 -3.51 -6.60
N GLN A 143 -14.05 -2.94 -5.70
CA GLN A 143 -13.29 -1.71 -5.98
C GLN A 143 -12.25 -1.93 -7.08
N LEU A 144 -11.59 -3.08 -7.07
CA LEU A 144 -10.66 -3.45 -8.12
C LEU A 144 -11.35 -3.50 -9.49
N LYS A 145 -12.53 -4.12 -9.60
CA LYS A 145 -13.30 -4.15 -10.86
C LYS A 145 -13.65 -2.74 -11.34
N VAL A 146 -14.22 -1.91 -10.47
CA VAL A 146 -14.57 -0.52 -10.80
C VAL A 146 -13.34 0.24 -11.30
N MET A 147 -12.21 0.11 -10.59
CA MET A 147 -10.99 0.79 -10.99
C MET A 147 -10.47 0.24 -12.33
N ILE A 148 -10.53 -1.08 -12.60
CA ILE A 148 -10.10 -1.64 -13.89
C ILE A 148 -10.99 -1.08 -15.00
N ASP A 149 -12.29 -1.07 -14.80
CA ASP A 149 -13.26 -0.58 -15.78
C ASP A 149 -13.06 0.92 -16.08
N CYS A 150 -12.72 1.72 -15.06
CA CYS A 150 -12.47 3.16 -15.20
C CYS A 150 -11.07 3.49 -15.73
N ALA A 151 -10.02 2.88 -15.17
CA ALA A 151 -8.62 3.17 -15.49
C ALA A 151 -8.21 2.57 -16.84
N CYS A 152 -8.86 1.50 -17.28
CA CYS A 152 -8.56 0.82 -18.54
C CYS A 152 -9.46 1.27 -19.70
N TRP A 153 -10.17 2.41 -19.57
CA TRP A 153 -10.92 2.99 -20.67
C TRP A 153 -9.94 3.53 -21.74
N GLY A 154 -9.51 2.63 -22.64
CA GLY A 154 -8.67 2.93 -23.79
C GLY A 154 -7.17 2.70 -23.61
N LYS A 155 -6.64 2.47 -22.40
CA LYS A 155 -5.20 2.17 -22.19
C LYS A 155 -4.96 1.16 -21.06
N PRO A 156 -4.20 0.08 -21.29
CA PRO A 156 -3.87 -0.91 -20.25
C PRO A 156 -2.95 -0.33 -19.17
N LEU A 157 -2.99 -0.90 -17.95
CA LEU A 157 -2.02 -0.57 -16.90
C LEU A 157 -0.61 -1.06 -17.31
N GLY A 158 0.22 -0.12 -17.75
CA GLY A 158 1.56 -0.41 -18.26
C GLY A 158 1.57 -1.00 -19.67
N SER A 159 2.61 -1.77 -20.01
CA SER A 159 2.70 -2.45 -21.32
C SER A 159 1.63 -3.53 -21.46
N THR A 160 1.20 -3.84 -22.69
CA THR A 160 0.22 -4.91 -22.97
C THR A 160 0.59 -6.25 -22.33
N GLN A 161 1.86 -6.67 -22.43
CA GLN A 161 2.33 -7.91 -21.82
C GLN A 161 2.23 -7.92 -20.29
N LEU A 162 2.49 -6.77 -19.66
CA LEU A 162 2.33 -6.61 -18.21
C LEU A 162 0.86 -6.72 -17.82
N TRP A 163 -0.01 -6.09 -18.60
CA TRP A 163 -1.43 -6.11 -18.37
C TRP A 163 -2.04 -7.51 -18.50
N GLU A 164 -1.63 -8.29 -19.50
CA GLU A 164 -2.02 -9.70 -19.62
C GLU A 164 -1.65 -10.50 -18.37
N ASN A 165 -0.43 -10.31 -17.85
CA ASN A 165 -0.01 -10.94 -16.60
C ASN A 165 -0.90 -10.52 -15.42
N HIS A 166 -1.26 -9.23 -15.33
CA HIS A 166 -2.18 -8.74 -14.31
C HIS A 166 -3.56 -9.40 -14.43
N LEU A 167 -4.11 -9.51 -15.64
CA LEU A 167 -5.39 -10.18 -15.89
C LEU A 167 -5.36 -11.65 -15.47
N VAL A 168 -4.26 -12.37 -15.73
CA VAL A 168 -4.09 -13.76 -15.27
C VAL A 168 -4.15 -13.84 -13.74
N THR A 169 -3.42 -12.98 -13.02
CA THR A 169 -3.46 -12.95 -11.55
C THR A 169 -4.86 -12.58 -11.05
N ILE A 170 -5.52 -11.58 -11.64
CA ILE A 170 -6.88 -11.17 -11.27
C ILE A 170 -7.87 -12.33 -11.46
N ASN A 171 -7.79 -13.06 -12.58
CA ASN A 171 -8.66 -14.21 -12.82
C ASN A 171 -8.43 -15.33 -11.81
N ARG A 172 -7.18 -15.57 -11.38
CA ARG A 172 -6.88 -16.53 -10.29
C ARG A 172 -7.53 -16.09 -8.99
N ILE A 173 -7.39 -14.82 -8.62
CA ILE A 173 -8.01 -14.24 -7.42
C ILE A 173 -9.53 -14.41 -7.45
N LEU A 174 -10.17 -14.07 -8.57
CA LEU A 174 -11.62 -14.23 -8.74
C LEU A 174 -12.04 -15.71 -8.67
N SER A 175 -11.25 -16.62 -9.23
CA SER A 175 -11.51 -18.06 -9.13
C SER A 175 -11.46 -18.55 -7.68
N ILE A 176 -10.48 -18.09 -6.90
CA ILE A 176 -10.38 -18.41 -5.46
C ILE A 176 -11.59 -17.87 -4.71
N ALA A 177 -11.94 -16.60 -4.93
CA ALA A 177 -13.07 -15.96 -4.28
C ALA A 177 -14.41 -16.67 -4.58
N ASN A 178 -14.63 -17.09 -5.84
CA ASN A 178 -15.83 -17.83 -6.23
C ASN A 178 -15.96 -19.21 -5.58
N ARG A 179 -14.85 -19.82 -5.14
CA ARG A 179 -14.86 -21.12 -4.43
C ARG A 179 -15.24 -20.98 -2.95
N ILE A 180 -15.30 -19.77 -2.42
CA ILE A 180 -15.68 -19.50 -1.04
C ILE A 180 -17.21 -19.66 -0.92
N GLN A 181 -17.66 -20.89 -0.64
CA GLN A 181 -19.06 -21.16 -0.31
C GLN A 181 -19.33 -20.78 1.14
N ILE A 182 -20.26 -19.83 1.36
CA ILE A 182 -20.79 -19.55 2.69
C ILE A 182 -21.53 -20.81 3.13
N ARG A 183 -21.00 -21.53 4.13
CA ARG A 183 -21.73 -22.66 4.73
C ARG A 183 -22.98 -22.09 5.38
N GLU A 184 -24.14 -22.34 4.79
CA GLU A 184 -25.41 -22.13 5.49
C GLU A 184 -25.43 -23.02 6.74
N VAL A 185 -25.67 -22.40 7.88
CA VAL A 185 -25.90 -23.10 9.14
C VAL A 185 -27.20 -23.88 8.95
N LYS A 186 -27.09 -25.19 8.76
CA LYS A 186 -28.23 -26.10 8.79
C LYS A 186 -28.82 -26.01 10.19
N LEU A 187 -29.90 -25.22 10.36
CA LEU A 187 -30.66 -25.19 11.59
C LEU A 187 -31.13 -26.61 11.86
N ARG A 188 -30.57 -27.22 12.90
CA ARG A 188 -30.97 -28.52 13.42
C ARG A 188 -32.37 -28.34 13.99
N SER A 189 -33.39 -28.61 13.18
CA SER A 189 -34.72 -28.93 13.70
C SER A 189 -34.61 -30.29 14.40
N GLU A 190 -34.38 -30.24 15.71
CA GLU A 190 -34.67 -31.37 16.60
C GLU A 190 -36.18 -31.47 16.82
N GLY A 191 -36.68 -32.70 16.89
CA GLY A 191 -37.96 -33.06 17.50
C GLY A 191 -39.09 -33.32 16.54
#